data_AF-A0A2S9FRF2-F1
#
_entry.id   AF-A0A2S9FRF2-F1
#
_cell.length_a   1.000
_cell.length_b   1.000
_cell.length_c   1.000
_cell.angle_alpha   90.00
_cell.angle_beta   90.00
_cell.angle_gamma   90.00
#
_symmetry.space_group_name_H-M   'P 1'
#
loop_
_entity.id
_entity.type
_entity.pdbx_description
1 polymer ?
#
loop_
_entity_poly.entity_id
_entity_poly.type
_entity_poly.pdbx_seq_one_letter_code
_entity_poly.pdbx_strand_id
1 'polypeptide(L)'
;RGAPDHVAALVSVELCSLTYPAAEPTMASLVGSALFGDGAAAVIAAGENRADKIAAAGPEVLDSRSRMYPDSLGTMGWKVGSSGFQLILEPDLPDL
;
A
#
# COMPACT_ATOMS: atom_id res chain seq x y z
N ARG A 1 -18.87 -12.16 -7.57
CA ARG A 1 -18.97 -12.27 -9.05
C ARG A 1 -17.89 -11.36 -9.63
N GLY A 2 -17.04 -11.85 -10.53
CA GLY A 2 -16.12 -10.99 -11.30
C GLY A 2 -16.92 -10.14 -12.29
N ALA A 3 -16.45 -8.96 -12.65
CA ALA A 3 -17.10 -8.06 -13.62
C ALA A 3 -16.39 -8.18 -14.99
N PRO A 4 -16.56 -9.29 -15.74
CA PRO A 4 -15.73 -9.63 -16.90
C PRO A 4 -15.88 -8.68 -18.09
N ASP A 5 -16.97 -7.94 -18.19
CA ASP A 5 -17.22 -6.99 -19.27
C ASP A 5 -16.89 -5.53 -18.89
N HIS A 6 -16.44 -5.29 -17.67
CA HIS A 6 -16.26 -3.94 -17.12
C HIS A 6 -14.81 -3.48 -17.17
N VAL A 7 -14.63 -2.18 -16.95
CA VAL A 7 -13.33 -1.54 -16.74
C VAL A 7 -13.32 -0.98 -15.33
N ALA A 8 -12.20 -1.13 -14.62
CA ALA A 8 -11.95 -0.57 -13.31
C ALA A 8 -10.67 0.28 -13.34
N ALA A 9 -10.70 1.45 -12.68
CA ALA A 9 -9.51 2.23 -12.39
C ALA A 9 -9.11 1.97 -10.94
N LEU A 10 -7.92 1.41 -10.72
CA LEU A 10 -7.29 1.33 -9.42
C LEU A 10 -6.32 2.50 -9.30
N VAL A 11 -6.50 3.33 -8.28
CA VAL A 11 -5.63 4.48 -8.01
C VAL A 11 -5.05 4.31 -6.62
N SER A 12 -3.73 4.49 -6.50
CA SER A 12 -3.03 4.57 -5.23
C SER A 12 -2.35 5.94 -5.14
N VAL A 13 -2.59 6.63 -4.03
CA VAL A 13 -1.99 7.93 -3.72
C VAL A 13 -1.48 7.87 -2.30
N GLU A 14 -0.18 8.04 -2.13
CA GLU A 14 0.51 8.01 -0.85
C GLU A 14 1.19 9.36 -0.63
N LEU A 15 0.87 10.03 0.48
CA LEU A 15 1.40 11.33 0.86
C LEU A 15 2.14 11.21 2.20
N CYS A 16 3.21 10.41 2.22
CA CYS A 16 3.98 10.09 3.42
C CYS A 16 4.60 11.33 4.07
N SER A 17 4.86 12.41 3.33
CA SER A 17 5.32 13.68 3.90
C SER A 17 4.34 14.28 4.92
N LEU A 18 3.05 13.95 4.83
CA LEU A 18 2.03 14.38 5.79
C LEU A 18 2.17 13.74 7.17
N THR A 19 3.04 12.73 7.34
CA THR A 19 3.33 12.17 8.66
C THR A 19 4.37 12.98 9.43
N TYR A 20 5.07 13.92 8.78
CA TYR A 20 6.12 14.73 9.40
C TYR A 20 5.67 15.50 10.66
N PRO A 21 4.45 16.08 10.74
CA PRO A 21 3.98 16.75 11.97
C PRO A 21 3.87 15.82 13.19
N ALA A 22 3.71 14.51 12.98
CA ALA A 22 3.66 13.50 14.04
C ALA A 22 5.01 12.81 14.29
N ALA A 23 6.06 13.14 13.53
CA ALA A 23 7.34 12.45 13.61
C ALA A 23 8.12 12.88 14.87
N GLU A 24 8.29 11.93 15.79
CA GLU A 24 9.18 12.07 16.94
C GLU A 24 10.62 11.68 16.57
N PRO A 25 11.67 12.24 17.22
CA PRO A 25 13.06 11.93 16.91
C PRO A 25 13.44 10.52 17.38
N THR A 26 13.04 9.50 16.62
CA THR A 26 13.28 8.07 16.87
C THR A 26 14.00 7.43 15.68
N MET A 27 14.63 6.26 15.90
CA MET A 27 15.23 5.49 14.81
C MET A 27 14.18 5.07 13.77
N ALA A 28 12.98 4.71 14.21
CA ALA A 28 11.86 4.39 13.34
C ALA A 28 11.53 5.58 12.43
N SER A 29 11.42 6.79 12.98
CA SER A 29 11.12 8.00 12.19
C SER A 29 12.25 8.39 11.25
N LEU A 30 13.52 8.20 11.65
CA LEU A 30 14.67 8.43 10.76
C LEU A 30 14.63 7.48 9.56
N VAL A 31 14.49 6.18 9.81
CA VAL A 31 14.39 5.15 8.75
C VAL A 31 13.16 5.42 7.88
N GLY A 32 12.01 5.70 8.48
CA GLY A 32 10.78 6.05 7.78
C GLY A 32 10.95 7.24 6.84
N SER A 33 11.60 8.32 7.29
CA SER A 33 11.86 9.51 6.46
C SER A 33 12.81 9.26 5.28
N ALA A 34 13.66 8.23 5.38
CA ALA A 34 14.58 7.85 4.30
C ALA A 34 13.92 6.89 3.30
N LEU A 35 12.95 6.08 3.74
CA LEU A 35 12.27 5.08 2.91
C LEU A 35 11.03 5.62 2.20
N PHE A 36 10.24 6.45 2.88
CA PHE A 36 8.92 6.87 2.40
C PHE A 36 8.96 8.24 1.74
N GLY A 37 8.26 8.36 0.61
CA GLY A 37 8.08 9.60 -0.13
C GLY A 37 6.68 9.68 -0.72
N ASP A 38 6.33 10.85 -1.23
CA ASP A 38 5.02 11.08 -1.84
C ASP A 38 4.97 10.50 -3.24
N GLY A 39 3.84 9.90 -3.61
CA GLY A 39 3.67 9.28 -4.91
C GLY A 39 2.22 8.97 -5.25
N ALA A 40 1.93 8.86 -6.55
CA ALA A 40 0.65 8.42 -7.04
C ALA A 40 0.82 7.54 -8.28
N ALA A 41 -0.01 6.52 -8.40
CA ALA A 41 -0.06 5.62 -9.55
C ALA A 41 -1.49 5.19 -9.85
N ALA A 42 -1.74 4.78 -11.09
CA ALA A 42 -3.02 4.23 -11.49
C ALA A 42 -2.85 3.06 -12.48
N VAL A 43 -3.77 2.10 -12.38
CA VAL A 43 -3.91 0.98 -13.31
C VAL A 43 -5.34 0.94 -13.82
N ILE A 44 -5.50 0.78 -15.14
CA ILE A 44 -6.79 0.51 -15.76
C ILE A 44 -6.86 -1.00 -16.00
N ALA A 45 -7.73 -1.68 -15.25
CA ALA A 45 -8.00 -3.10 -15.40
C ALA A 45 -9.26 -3.30 -16.25
N ALA A 46 -9.19 -4.23 -17.20
CA ALA A 46 -10.34 -4.68 -17.95
C ALA A 46 -10.69 -6.10 -17.49
N GLY A 47 -11.99 -6.39 -17.34
CA GLY A 47 -12.44 -7.77 -17.19
C GLY A 47 -12.12 -8.58 -18.46
N GLU A 48 -11.99 -9.90 -18.30
CA GLU A 48 -11.57 -10.84 -19.34
C GLU A 48 -12.31 -10.65 -20.69
N ASN A 49 -13.65 -10.71 -20.70
CA ASN A 49 -14.44 -10.51 -21.91
C ASN A 49 -14.21 -9.14 -22.56
N ARG A 50 -13.97 -8.09 -21.75
CA ARG A 50 -13.69 -6.75 -22.25
C ARG A 50 -12.28 -6.66 -22.81
N ALA A 51 -11.30 -7.28 -22.15
CA ALA A 51 -9.91 -7.34 -22.56
C ALA A 51 -9.78 -7.96 -23.96
N ASP A 52 -10.47 -9.07 -24.23
CA ASP A 52 -10.52 -9.72 -25.54
C ASP A 52 -11.09 -8.78 -26.62
N LYS A 53 -12.23 -8.13 -26.33
CA LYS A 53 -12.90 -7.22 -27.27
C LYS A 53 -12.05 -6.03 -27.67
N ILE A 54 -11.14 -5.58 -26.80
CA ILE A 54 -10.27 -4.42 -27.05
C ILE A 54 -8.83 -4.84 -27.39
N ALA A 55 -8.54 -6.13 -27.51
CA ALA A 55 -7.20 -6.68 -27.66
C ALA A 55 -6.21 -6.08 -26.65
N ALA A 56 -6.60 -6.05 -25.36
CA ALA A 56 -5.77 -5.49 -24.31
C ALA A 56 -4.42 -6.23 -24.21
N ALA A 57 -3.35 -5.47 -23.99
CA ALA A 57 -2.01 -6.00 -23.77
C ALA A 57 -1.54 -5.62 -22.36
N GLY A 58 -0.79 -6.51 -21.71
CA GLY A 58 -0.27 -6.29 -20.37
C GLY A 58 -0.27 -7.56 -19.52
N PRO A 59 0.09 -7.44 -18.23
CA PRO A 59 0.04 -8.56 -17.30
C PRO A 59 -1.41 -8.96 -16.99
N GLU A 60 -1.60 -10.26 -16.79
CA GLU A 60 -2.85 -10.84 -16.31
C GLU A 60 -2.80 -11.06 -14.79
N VAL A 61 -3.90 -10.77 -14.10
CA VAL A 61 -4.05 -11.10 -12.67
C VAL A 61 -4.63 -12.49 -12.55
N LEU A 62 -3.79 -13.48 -12.24
CA LEU A 62 -4.20 -14.89 -12.13
C LEU A 62 -4.87 -15.22 -10.80
N ASP A 63 -4.39 -14.63 -9.69
CA ASP A 63 -4.93 -14.84 -8.36
C ASP A 63 -4.48 -13.70 -7.40
N SER A 64 -5.07 -13.64 -6.21
CA SER A 64 -4.68 -12.74 -5.13
C SER A 64 -4.78 -13.44 -3.78
N ARG A 65 -3.82 -13.17 -2.87
CA ARG A 65 -3.80 -13.76 -1.53
C ARG A 65 -3.44 -12.71 -0.49
N SER A 66 -4.02 -12.84 0.69
CA SER A 66 -3.62 -12.10 1.90
C SER A 66 -3.49 -13.06 3.09
N ARG A 67 -2.71 -12.66 4.09
CA ARG A 67 -2.50 -13.40 5.34
C ARG A 67 -2.26 -12.42 6.48
N MET A 68 -2.78 -12.75 7.67
CA MET A 68 -2.41 -12.08 8.92
C MET A 68 -1.37 -12.94 9.65
N TYR A 69 -0.34 -12.30 10.20
CA TYR A 69 0.67 -12.94 11.03
C TYR A 69 0.23 -12.87 12.51
N PRO A 70 0.20 -13.99 13.24
CA PRO A 70 -0.09 -13.96 14.67
C PRO A 70 0.90 -13.07 15.42
N ASP A 71 0.42 -12.43 16.48
CA ASP A 71 1.26 -11.69 17.44
C ASP A 71 2.11 -10.55 16.85
N SER A 72 1.77 -10.02 15.66
CA SER A 72 2.57 -9.01 14.93
C SER A 72 1.97 -7.60 14.91
N LEU A 73 0.96 -7.32 15.73
CA LEU A 73 0.25 -6.01 15.70
C LEU A 73 1.16 -4.82 16.06
N GLY A 74 2.23 -5.06 16.83
CA GLY A 74 3.20 -4.03 17.23
C GLY A 74 4.39 -3.89 16.28
N THR A 75 4.55 -4.77 15.29
CA THR A 75 5.78 -4.84 14.48
C THR A 75 5.88 -3.70 13.47
N MET A 76 4.77 -3.35 12.82
CA MET A 76 4.69 -2.22 11.89
C MET A 76 3.29 -1.64 11.90
N GLY A 77 3.19 -0.31 11.98
CA GLY A 77 1.89 0.36 11.96
C GLY A 77 1.98 1.83 12.28
N TRP A 78 0.85 2.38 12.75
CA TRP A 78 0.71 3.79 13.06
C TRP A 78 0.12 3.98 14.45
N LYS A 79 0.76 4.81 15.27
CA LYS A 79 0.11 5.43 16.42
C LYS A 79 -0.60 6.69 15.93
N VAL A 80 -1.93 6.64 15.91
CA VAL A 80 -2.78 7.73 15.44
C VAL A 80 -3.04 8.72 16.57
N GLY A 81 -2.70 9.98 16.37
CA GLY A 81 -2.89 11.05 17.34
C GLY A 81 -3.37 12.35 16.70
N SER A 82 -3.55 13.39 17.52
CA SER A 82 -3.97 14.71 17.06
C SER A 82 -2.93 15.41 16.18
N SER A 83 -1.65 15.03 16.28
CA SER A 83 -0.55 15.50 15.45
C SER A 83 -0.41 14.74 14.12
N GLY A 84 -1.17 13.65 13.91
CA GLY A 84 -1.12 12.82 12.71
C GLY A 84 -0.76 11.35 13.00
N PHE A 85 -0.02 10.73 12.08
CA PHE A 85 0.35 9.31 12.15
C PHE A 85 1.83 9.15 12.49
N GLN A 86 2.12 8.66 13.71
CA GLN A 86 3.47 8.33 14.12
C GLN A 86 3.79 6.88 13.73
N LEU A 87 4.88 6.68 12.99
CA LEU A 87 5.32 5.35 12.54
C LEU A 87 5.74 4.46 13.72
N ILE A 88 5.22 3.24 13.75
CA ILE A 88 5.73 2.11 14.53
C ILE A 88 6.48 1.21 13.55
N LEU A 89 7.74 0.91 13.85
CA LEU A 89 8.59 0.07 13.01
C LEU A 89 9.64 -0.62 13.89
N GLU A 90 9.44 -1.92 14.14
CA GLU A 90 10.39 -2.74 14.89
C GLU A 90 11.54 -3.23 14.00
N PRO A 91 12.78 -3.33 14.53
CA PRO A 91 13.94 -3.78 13.76
C PRO A 91 13.87 -5.23 13.24
N ASP A 92 13.07 -6.08 13.88
CA ASP A 92 12.89 -7.50 13.56
C ASP A 92 11.81 -7.73 12.49
N LEU A 93 11.17 -6.67 11.97
CA LEU A 93 10.19 -6.77 10.86
C LEU A 93 10.68 -7.64 9.68
N PRO A 94 11.96 -7.59 9.24
CA PRO A 94 12.43 -8.43 8.15
C PRO A 94 12.42 -9.94 8.43
N ASP A 95 12.38 -10.35 9.69
CA ASP A 95 12.41 -11.75 10.11
C ASP A 95 11.00 -12.38 10.30
N LEU A 96 9.93 -11.58 10.12
CA LEU A 96 8.52 -12.00 10.26
C LEU A 96 7.98 -12.82 9.06
#